data_AF-A0A3A8KT69-F1
#
_entry.id   AF-A0A3A8KT69-F1
#
_cell.length_a   1.000
_cell.length_b   1.000
_cell.length_c   1.000
_cell.angle_alpha   90.00
_cell.angle_beta   90.00
_cell.angle_gamma   90.00
#
_symmetry.space_group_name_H-M   'P 1'
#
loop_
_entity.id
_entity.type
_entity.pdbx_description
1 polymer ?
#
loop_
_entity_poly.entity_id
_entity_poly.type
_entity_poly.pdbx_seq_one_letter_code
_entity_poly.pdbx_strand_id
1 'polypeptide(L)'
;METLEKIVMAMAEEVKAKCPFQEDSAAVASLEEEPESIEDDDQDAVVEMQANNGGVLGDNLANASPGKAGTVGGPCPPPEMKKERQEDTDRTGVMVYVPGADGVEDQGLPFTVAAHHVIPGNAALKRSQLYDFMRKGGTVQSEGGSSWTISAHVGYNINGCHNGVWLPGSYAIRAGKTEMKETWSALRVSNPKWCVNYAASVVKVAGGQFHDTHTFYSWKLRAMLDKLALIFFSHLDDCKECQEKKELPPPYLIKDRLYAISAHLKPILQGHPNAWKNPWFASDKLRDEIFSGSKVSTDFMDAYAAAHKYLKRGAEDDHAPA
;
A
#
# COMPACT_ATOMS: atom_id res chain seq x y z
N MET A 1 -1.18 16.02 -3.46
CA MET A 1 -0.27 16.16 -4.61
C MET A 1 0.86 17.11 -4.28
N GLU A 2 0.57 18.32 -3.78
CA GLU A 2 1.60 19.32 -3.45
C GLU A 2 2.76 18.77 -2.58
N THR A 3 2.48 17.98 -1.53
CA THR A 3 3.54 17.41 -0.69
C THR A 3 4.42 16.38 -1.42
N LEU A 4 3.85 15.53 -2.28
CA LEU A 4 4.63 14.55 -3.04
C LEU A 4 5.54 15.24 -4.07
N GLU A 5 5.05 16.30 -4.73
CA GLU A 5 5.89 17.11 -5.62
C GLU A 5 7.03 17.78 -4.83
N LYS A 6 6.78 18.26 -3.60
CA LYS A 6 7.84 18.79 -2.74
C LYS A 6 8.92 17.75 -2.41
N ILE A 7 8.55 16.47 -2.23
CA ILE A 7 9.52 15.38 -2.02
C ILE A 7 10.41 15.19 -3.25
N VAL A 8 9.83 15.22 -4.46
CA VAL A 8 10.57 15.15 -5.74
C VAL A 8 11.49 16.35 -5.89
N MET A 9 11.00 17.57 -5.67
CA MET A 9 11.81 18.79 -5.79
C MET A 9 12.97 18.82 -4.80
N ALA A 10 12.74 18.39 -3.56
CA ALA A 10 13.81 18.28 -2.56
C ALA A 10 14.89 17.29 -2.99
N MET A 11 14.53 16.21 -3.68
CA MET A 11 15.51 15.28 -4.25
C MET A 11 16.32 15.91 -5.39
N ALA A 12 15.67 16.69 -6.26
CA ALA A 12 16.35 17.34 -7.38
C ALA A 12 17.45 18.31 -6.90
N GLU A 13 17.17 19.10 -5.86
CA GLU A 13 18.15 20.01 -5.27
C GLU A 13 19.31 19.25 -4.60
N GLU A 14 19.03 18.13 -3.93
CA GLU A 14 20.09 17.28 -3.34
C GLU A 14 20.99 16.65 -4.40
N VAL A 15 20.41 16.09 -5.47
CA VAL A 15 21.17 15.47 -6.58
C VAL A 15 22.01 16.50 -7.34
N LYS A 16 21.55 17.75 -7.41
CA LYS A 16 22.33 18.86 -7.96
C LYS A 16 23.51 19.23 -7.05
N ALA A 17 23.35 19.13 -5.74
CA ALA A 17 24.39 19.47 -4.78
C ALA A 17 25.44 18.34 -4.61
N LYS A 18 25.02 17.08 -4.72
CA LYS A 18 25.86 15.90 -4.48
C LYS A 18 25.49 14.76 -5.42
N CYS A 19 26.49 14.12 -6.02
CA CYS A 19 26.29 12.92 -6.83
C CYS A 19 25.60 11.83 -5.97
N PRO A 20 24.45 11.28 -6.41
CA PRO A 20 23.75 10.24 -5.66
C PRO A 20 24.44 8.87 -5.79
N PHE A 21 25.41 8.71 -6.70
CA PHE A 21 26.11 7.46 -7.03
C PHE A 21 27.55 7.41 -6.48
N GLN A 22 27.77 7.92 -5.26
CA GLN A 22 29.09 7.90 -4.62
C GLN A 22 29.32 6.60 -3.83
N GLU A 23 30.57 6.13 -3.79
CA GLU A 23 30.98 4.83 -3.21
C GLU A 23 31.25 4.88 -1.70
N ASP A 24 31.39 6.07 -1.14
CA ASP A 24 31.71 6.34 0.26
C ASP A 24 30.57 5.98 1.22
N SER A 25 29.36 5.79 0.72
CA SER A 25 28.29 5.09 1.44
C SER A 25 28.57 3.58 1.45
N ALA A 26 29.35 3.14 2.44
CA ALA A 26 29.74 1.75 2.71
C ALA A 26 28.89 0.72 1.96
N ALA A 27 29.47 0.12 0.91
CA ALA A 27 28.88 -0.98 0.17
C ALA A 27 28.56 -2.10 1.17
N VAL A 28 27.30 -2.16 1.62
CA VAL A 28 26.84 -3.24 2.48
C VAL A 28 26.94 -4.52 1.66
N ALA A 29 27.45 -5.59 2.28
CA ALA A 29 27.52 -6.92 1.68
C ALA A 29 26.24 -7.20 0.89
N SER A 30 26.39 -7.68 -0.36
CA SER A 30 25.35 -7.87 -1.38
C SER A 30 23.95 -8.05 -0.77
N LEU A 31 23.19 -6.95 -0.68
CA LEU A 31 21.83 -7.00 -0.19
C LEU A 31 20.97 -7.77 -1.19
N GLU A 32 20.10 -8.64 -0.67
CA GLU A 32 19.17 -9.41 -1.49
C GLU A 32 17.86 -8.65 -1.65
N GLU A 33 17.29 -8.73 -2.85
CA GLU A 33 15.90 -8.31 -3.07
C GLU A 33 14.97 -9.38 -2.48
N GLU A 34 14.04 -8.96 -1.63
CA GLU A 34 12.95 -9.83 -1.19
C GLU A 34 11.77 -9.62 -2.15
N PRO A 35 11.31 -10.65 -2.88
CA PRO A 35 10.14 -10.51 -3.72
C PRO A 35 8.93 -10.15 -2.86
N GLU A 36 7.97 -9.44 -3.44
CA GLU A 36 6.66 -9.29 -2.80
C GLU A 36 6.07 -10.67 -2.54
N SER A 37 5.54 -10.86 -1.33
CA SER A 37 5.01 -12.18 -0.95
C SER A 37 3.72 -12.53 -1.67
N ILE A 38 3.04 -11.55 -2.23
CA ILE A 38 1.78 -11.71 -2.96
C ILE A 38 1.97 -11.09 -4.34
N GLU A 39 1.95 -11.92 -5.37
CA GLU A 39 2.04 -11.46 -6.75
C GLU A 39 0.72 -10.76 -7.13
N ASP A 40 0.78 -9.44 -7.32
CA ASP A 40 -0.37 -8.60 -7.62
C ASP A 40 -1.47 -8.68 -6.54
N ASP A 41 -1.18 -8.19 -5.33
CA ASP A 41 -2.15 -8.04 -4.23
C ASP A 41 -3.38 -7.18 -4.59
N ASP A 42 -3.33 -6.50 -5.74
CA ASP A 42 -4.42 -5.77 -6.37
C ASP A 42 -5.46 -6.68 -7.08
N GLN A 43 -5.16 -7.97 -7.27
CA GLN A 43 -6.05 -8.90 -8.00
C GLN A 43 -6.98 -9.70 -7.09
N ASP A 44 -8.23 -9.87 -7.54
CA ASP A 44 -9.28 -10.65 -6.86
C ASP A 44 -8.87 -12.10 -6.57
N ALA A 45 -7.95 -12.67 -7.36
CA ALA A 45 -7.61 -14.10 -7.35
C ALA A 45 -6.70 -14.53 -6.17
N VAL A 46 -6.07 -13.62 -5.42
CA VAL A 46 -5.08 -13.98 -4.38
C VAL A 46 -5.70 -14.25 -2.99
N VAL A 47 -6.88 -14.86 -2.99
CA VAL A 47 -7.79 -14.93 -1.82
C VAL A 47 -7.18 -15.60 -0.60
N GLU A 48 -6.46 -16.72 -0.78
CA GLU A 48 -6.02 -17.56 0.34
C GLU A 48 -4.88 -16.92 1.16
N MET A 49 -3.91 -16.27 0.51
CA MET A 49 -2.81 -15.60 1.21
C MET A 49 -3.22 -14.26 1.82
N GLN A 50 -4.14 -13.54 1.18
CA GLN A 50 -4.72 -12.31 1.73
C GLN A 50 -5.62 -12.58 2.94
N ALA A 51 -6.24 -13.76 3.03
CA ALA A 51 -7.09 -14.15 4.15
C ALA A 51 -6.34 -14.24 5.49
N ASN A 52 -5.01 -14.42 5.47
CA ASN A 52 -4.25 -14.79 6.68
C ASN A 52 -3.56 -13.61 7.37
N ASN A 53 -3.20 -12.54 6.64
CA ASN A 53 -2.64 -11.25 7.13
C ASN A 53 -1.93 -10.43 6.03
N GLY A 54 -1.90 -10.87 4.77
CA GLY A 54 -1.09 -10.21 3.73
C GLY A 54 0.37 -10.69 3.67
N GLY A 55 0.67 -11.86 4.26
CA GLY A 55 1.95 -12.54 4.10
C GLY A 55 3.11 -11.84 4.82
N VAL A 56 4.25 -11.71 4.13
CA VAL A 56 5.50 -11.17 4.72
C VAL A 56 5.32 -9.72 5.18
N LEU A 57 4.59 -8.90 4.42
CA LEU A 57 4.28 -7.53 4.85
C LEU A 57 3.45 -7.53 6.14
N GLY A 58 2.46 -8.41 6.25
CA GLY A 58 1.63 -8.54 7.45
C GLY A 58 2.43 -8.91 8.69
N ASP A 59 3.32 -9.91 8.56
CA ASP A 59 4.23 -10.30 9.64
C ASP A 59 5.16 -9.15 10.04
N ASN A 60 5.68 -8.41 9.06
CA ASN A 60 6.55 -7.27 9.31
C ASN A 60 5.80 -6.12 10.01
N LEU A 61 4.57 -5.80 9.60
CA LEU A 61 3.73 -4.78 10.25
C LEU A 61 3.42 -5.12 11.71
N ALA A 62 2.99 -6.36 11.96
CA ALA A 62 2.67 -6.82 13.32
C ALA A 62 3.88 -6.75 14.26
N ASN A 63 5.08 -6.94 13.71
CA ASN A 63 6.33 -6.95 14.47
C ASN A 63 7.11 -5.63 14.44
N ALA A 64 6.64 -4.62 13.71
CA ALA A 64 7.41 -3.41 13.40
C ALA A 64 8.80 -3.71 12.80
N SER A 65 8.87 -4.76 11.99
CA SER A 65 10.09 -5.20 11.33
C SER A 65 10.26 -4.48 9.99
N PRO A 66 11.42 -3.88 9.70
CA PRO A 66 11.67 -3.27 8.40
C PRO A 66 11.93 -4.30 7.30
N GLY A 67 12.01 -5.59 7.63
CA GLY A 67 12.39 -6.66 6.71
C GLY A 67 13.43 -7.60 7.32
N LYS A 68 13.74 -8.70 6.63
CA LYS A 68 14.79 -9.65 7.05
C LYS A 68 16.18 -9.00 7.00
N ALA A 69 17.08 -9.44 7.88
CA ALA A 69 18.49 -9.05 7.81
C ALA A 69 19.07 -9.36 6.41
N GLY A 70 19.85 -8.44 5.85
CA GLY A 70 20.40 -8.57 4.50
C GLY A 70 19.50 -8.06 3.36
N THR A 71 18.25 -7.69 3.64
CA THR A 71 17.35 -7.03 2.67
C THR A 71 17.25 -5.51 2.91
N VAL A 72 17.64 -5.08 4.10
CA VAL A 72 17.67 -3.69 4.56
C VAL A 72 19.11 -3.32 4.89
N GLY A 73 19.59 -2.20 4.35
CA GLY A 73 20.95 -1.71 4.60
C GLY A 73 21.24 -0.38 3.92
N GLY A 74 22.51 -0.05 3.75
CA GLY A 74 22.96 1.22 3.21
C GLY A 74 22.94 2.37 4.25
N PRO A 75 23.33 3.59 3.85
CA PRO A 75 23.47 4.75 4.73
C PRO A 75 22.13 5.35 5.18
N CYS A 76 21.01 4.97 4.56
CA CYS A 76 19.68 5.49 4.82
C CYS A 76 18.84 4.41 5.55
N PRO A 77 18.92 4.27 6.88
CA PRO A 77 18.14 3.27 7.59
C PRO A 77 16.63 3.55 7.50
N PRO A 78 15.77 2.51 7.58
CA PRO A 78 14.33 2.70 7.67
C PRO A 78 13.98 3.48 8.95
N PRO A 79 12.89 4.27 8.93
CA PRO A 79 12.40 4.92 10.14
C PRO A 79 11.99 3.89 11.19
N GLU A 80 12.12 4.24 12.47
CA GLU A 80 11.58 3.44 13.56
C GLU A 80 10.05 3.41 13.47
N MET A 81 9.47 2.21 13.51
CA MET A 81 8.04 2.00 13.44
C MET A 81 7.51 1.43 14.75
N LYS A 82 6.25 1.72 15.06
CA LYS A 82 5.53 1.09 16.16
C LYS A 82 4.81 -0.15 15.65
N LYS A 83 4.63 -1.14 16.53
CA LYS A 83 3.83 -2.31 16.20
C LYS A 83 2.38 -1.88 15.98
N GLU A 84 1.82 -2.24 14.84
CA GLU A 84 0.42 -2.00 14.51
C GLU A 84 -0.35 -3.31 14.69
N ARG A 85 -1.36 -3.29 15.56
CA ARG A 85 -2.20 -4.47 15.79
C ARG A 85 -3.15 -4.66 14.63
N GLN A 86 -3.26 -5.90 14.17
CA GLN A 86 -4.30 -6.33 13.26
C GLN A 86 -5.60 -6.54 14.05
N GLU A 87 -6.58 -5.68 13.84
CA GLU A 87 -7.87 -5.74 14.53
C GLU A 87 -8.97 -6.15 13.55
N ASP A 88 -9.43 -7.39 13.67
CA ASP A 88 -10.55 -7.92 12.89
C ASP A 88 -11.34 -8.99 13.62
N THR A 89 -12.39 -9.54 12.98
CA THR A 89 -13.34 -10.43 13.65
C THR A 89 -12.70 -11.66 14.25
N ASP A 90 -11.85 -12.36 13.51
CA ASP A 90 -11.24 -13.61 14.00
C ASP A 90 -10.34 -13.37 15.22
N ARG A 91 -9.65 -12.22 15.26
CA ARG A 91 -8.68 -11.88 16.31
C ARG A 91 -9.31 -11.23 17.53
N THR A 92 -10.44 -10.55 17.36
CA THR A 92 -11.04 -9.71 18.41
C THR A 92 -12.45 -10.13 18.81
N GLY A 93 -13.10 -11.01 18.05
CA GLY A 93 -14.52 -11.33 18.20
C GLY A 93 -15.47 -10.19 17.83
N VAL A 94 -14.94 -9.08 17.29
CA VAL A 94 -15.73 -7.91 16.91
C VAL A 94 -16.39 -8.14 15.56
N MET A 95 -17.70 -7.89 15.52
CA MET A 95 -18.51 -7.86 14.31
C MET A 95 -18.90 -6.42 13.99
N VAL A 96 -19.30 -6.17 12.75
CA VAL A 96 -19.77 -4.86 12.29
C VAL A 96 -21.26 -4.91 11.96
N TYR A 97 -22.03 -3.94 12.46
CA TYR A 97 -23.38 -3.72 11.99
C TYR A 97 -23.37 -3.06 10.60
N VAL A 98 -24.02 -3.69 9.64
CA VAL A 98 -24.12 -3.23 8.25
C VAL A 98 -25.59 -2.89 7.94
N PRO A 99 -25.90 -1.63 7.58
CA PRO A 99 -27.24 -1.26 7.15
C PRO A 99 -27.67 -2.01 5.89
N GLY A 100 -28.92 -2.45 5.86
CA GLY A 100 -29.56 -3.15 4.76
C GLY A 100 -29.73 -2.26 3.54
N ALA A 101 -29.66 -2.88 2.36
CA ALA A 101 -29.87 -2.25 1.06
C ALA A 101 -30.08 -3.33 -0.01
N ASP A 102 -30.66 -2.97 -1.15
CA ASP A 102 -30.87 -3.86 -2.30
C ASP A 102 -31.57 -5.18 -1.96
N GLY A 103 -32.53 -5.14 -1.03
CA GLY A 103 -33.27 -6.32 -0.56
C GLY A 103 -32.51 -7.18 0.46
N VAL A 104 -31.31 -6.77 0.88
CA VAL A 104 -30.59 -7.35 2.01
C VAL A 104 -30.98 -6.62 3.29
N GLU A 105 -31.36 -7.36 4.32
CA GLU A 105 -31.72 -6.81 5.63
C GLU A 105 -30.50 -6.29 6.40
N ASP A 106 -30.77 -5.46 7.43
CA ASP A 106 -29.76 -5.06 8.41
C ASP A 106 -29.16 -6.30 9.07
N GLN A 107 -27.84 -6.38 9.12
CA GLN A 107 -27.19 -7.55 9.71
C GLN A 107 -25.81 -7.24 10.26
N GLY A 108 -25.42 -8.08 11.19
CA GLY A 108 -24.10 -8.05 11.75
C GLY A 108 -23.15 -9.00 11.03
N LEU A 109 -22.06 -8.47 10.48
CA LEU A 109 -21.16 -9.19 9.58
C LEU A 109 -19.73 -9.23 10.12
N PRO A 110 -18.98 -10.30 9.81
CA PRO A 110 -17.56 -10.33 10.08
C PRO A 110 -16.83 -9.41 9.10
N PHE A 111 -15.64 -8.99 9.50
CA PHE A 111 -14.70 -8.31 8.63
C PHE A 111 -13.30 -8.86 8.86
N THR A 112 -12.45 -8.68 7.86
CA THR A 112 -11.03 -9.03 7.92
C THR A 112 -10.24 -7.84 7.39
N VAL A 113 -9.10 -7.59 8.00
CA VAL A 113 -8.12 -6.61 7.50
C VAL A 113 -6.90 -7.36 7.01
N ALA A 114 -6.23 -6.85 5.98
CA ALA A 114 -4.96 -7.39 5.53
C ALA A 114 -3.95 -6.26 5.33
N ALA A 115 -2.67 -6.63 5.30
CA ALA A 115 -1.63 -5.68 5.00
C ALA A 115 -1.75 -5.21 3.55
N HIS A 116 -1.69 -3.90 3.36
CA HIS A 116 -1.73 -3.22 2.07
C HIS A 116 -0.45 -2.43 1.89
N HIS A 117 0.20 -2.60 0.72
CA HIS A 117 1.38 -1.84 0.36
C HIS A 117 1.03 -0.38 0.08
N VAL A 118 1.69 0.54 0.78
CA VAL A 118 1.58 1.97 0.52
C VAL A 118 2.23 2.32 -0.83
N ILE A 119 3.41 1.76 -1.09
CA ILE A 119 4.00 1.71 -2.42
C ILE A 119 3.87 0.28 -2.94
N PRO A 120 2.95 0.01 -3.89
CA PRO A 120 2.80 -1.31 -4.49
C PRO A 120 4.06 -1.68 -5.26
N GLY A 121 4.66 -2.83 -4.98
CA GLY A 121 5.88 -3.27 -5.62
C GLY A 121 5.64 -3.67 -7.07
N ASN A 122 4.86 -4.72 -7.33
CA ASN A 122 4.61 -5.20 -8.68
C ASN A 122 3.79 -4.21 -9.52
N ALA A 123 2.76 -3.59 -8.92
CA ALA A 123 1.84 -2.73 -9.64
C ALA A 123 2.39 -1.32 -9.91
N ALA A 124 3.33 -0.82 -9.09
CA ALA A 124 3.93 0.50 -9.27
C ALA A 124 5.46 0.47 -9.36
N LEU A 125 6.17 0.01 -8.32
CA LEU A 125 7.63 0.13 -8.23
C LEU A 125 8.34 -0.62 -9.36
N LYS A 126 8.15 -1.93 -9.51
CA LYS A 126 8.78 -2.76 -10.54
C LYS A 126 8.48 -2.32 -11.97
N ARG A 127 7.36 -1.62 -12.17
CA ARG A 127 6.96 -1.05 -13.47
C ARG A 127 7.50 0.35 -13.71
N SER A 128 8.04 1.01 -12.67
CA SER A 128 8.65 2.33 -12.78
C SER A 128 10.08 2.25 -13.31
N GLN A 129 10.52 3.31 -13.97
CA GLN A 129 11.90 3.47 -14.42
C GLN A 129 12.88 3.59 -13.24
N LEU A 130 12.38 3.91 -12.04
CA LEU A 130 13.19 3.98 -10.84
C LEU A 130 13.75 2.62 -10.41
N TYR A 131 13.04 1.54 -10.72
CA TYR A 131 13.38 0.21 -10.23
C TYR A 131 14.74 -0.29 -10.74
N ASP A 132 15.11 0.03 -11.98
CA ASP A 132 16.44 -0.31 -12.51
C ASP A 132 17.58 0.40 -11.77
N PHE A 133 17.34 1.58 -11.20
CA PHE A 133 18.32 2.23 -10.31
C PHE A 133 18.44 1.54 -8.95
N MET A 134 17.44 0.78 -8.52
CA MET A 134 17.36 0.23 -7.16
C MET A 134 17.90 -1.21 -7.06
N ARG A 135 17.92 -1.95 -8.16
CA ARG A 135 18.27 -3.38 -8.17
C ARG A 135 19.69 -3.64 -8.65
N LYS A 136 20.33 -4.64 -8.04
CA LYS A 136 21.63 -5.14 -8.51
C LYS A 136 21.50 -5.66 -9.94
N GLY A 137 22.42 -5.27 -10.81
CA GLY A 137 22.41 -5.62 -12.23
C GLY A 137 21.37 -4.86 -13.05
N GLY A 138 20.65 -3.89 -12.47
CA GLY A 138 19.79 -3.00 -13.23
C GLY A 138 20.61 -2.18 -14.22
N THR A 139 20.10 -2.05 -15.45
CA THR A 139 20.75 -1.28 -16.51
C THR A 139 20.04 0.05 -16.67
N VAL A 140 20.78 1.14 -16.57
CA VAL A 140 20.27 2.50 -16.75
C VAL A 140 20.98 3.18 -17.91
N GLN A 141 20.25 3.96 -18.70
CA GLN A 141 20.79 4.65 -19.86
C GLN A 141 20.49 6.15 -19.75
N SER A 142 21.50 6.96 -20.02
CA SER A 142 21.38 8.42 -20.13
C SER A 142 20.70 8.83 -21.43
N GLU A 143 20.25 10.09 -21.51
CA GLU A 143 19.69 10.62 -22.77
C GLU A 143 20.77 10.69 -23.86
N GLY A 144 22.04 10.91 -23.47
CA GLY A 144 23.21 10.85 -24.36
C GLY A 144 23.58 9.44 -24.86
N GLY A 145 22.89 8.39 -24.41
CA GLY A 145 23.09 7.01 -24.90
C GLY A 145 24.15 6.20 -24.17
N SER A 146 24.81 6.78 -23.16
CA SER A 146 25.73 6.04 -22.28
C SER A 146 24.92 5.14 -21.34
N SER A 147 25.45 3.96 -21.02
CA SER A 147 24.75 2.93 -20.24
C SER A 147 25.60 2.44 -19.08
N TRP A 148 24.97 2.21 -17.93
CA TRP A 148 25.62 1.74 -16.70
C TRP A 148 24.84 0.59 -16.08
N THR A 149 25.57 -0.24 -15.35
CA THR A 149 24.99 -1.29 -14.49
C THR A 149 25.07 -0.87 -13.04
N ILE A 150 23.98 -1.10 -12.28
CA ILE A 150 23.95 -0.86 -10.83
C ILE A 150 24.61 -2.03 -10.08
N SER A 151 25.63 -1.76 -9.27
CA SER A 151 26.49 -2.78 -8.66
C SER A 151 25.86 -3.49 -7.45
N ALA A 152 24.84 -2.91 -6.81
CA ALA A 152 24.20 -3.46 -5.62
C ALA A 152 22.71 -3.07 -5.52
N HIS A 153 21.94 -3.84 -4.75
CA HIS A 153 20.58 -3.45 -4.39
C HIS A 153 20.61 -2.29 -3.39
N VAL A 154 19.68 -1.35 -3.51
CA VAL A 154 19.66 -0.13 -2.69
C VAL A 154 19.34 -0.40 -1.21
N GLY A 155 18.74 -1.55 -0.90
CA GLY A 155 18.40 -1.96 0.46
C GLY A 155 17.08 -1.38 0.98
N TYR A 156 16.14 -1.11 0.07
CA TYR A 156 14.74 -0.81 0.38
C TYR A 156 13.94 -2.12 0.36
N ASN A 157 13.36 -2.53 1.49
CA ASN A 157 12.51 -3.74 1.53
C ASN A 157 11.05 -3.35 1.32
N ILE A 158 10.49 -3.77 0.19
CA ILE A 158 9.10 -3.47 -0.20
C ILE A 158 8.07 -4.03 0.80
N ASN A 159 8.37 -5.17 1.43
CA ASN A 159 7.56 -5.81 2.46
C ASN A 159 7.86 -5.26 3.87
N GLY A 160 8.68 -4.22 4.02
CA GLY A 160 9.00 -3.65 5.32
C GLY A 160 7.82 -2.91 5.93
N CYS A 161 7.71 -2.90 7.27
CA CYS A 161 6.58 -2.24 7.97
C CYS A 161 6.43 -0.75 7.66
N HIS A 162 7.50 -0.05 7.26
CA HIS A 162 7.45 1.33 6.81
C HIS A 162 6.63 1.52 5.53
N ASN A 163 6.38 0.46 4.76
CA ASN A 163 5.63 0.47 3.52
C ASN A 163 4.24 -0.20 3.61
N GLY A 164 3.77 -0.54 4.80
CA GLY A 164 2.47 -1.20 4.96
C GLY A 164 1.48 -0.44 5.84
N VAL A 165 0.20 -0.72 5.64
CA VAL A 165 -0.92 -0.37 6.54
C VAL A 165 -1.91 -1.52 6.60
N TRP A 166 -2.64 -1.66 7.71
CA TRP A 166 -3.79 -2.55 7.78
C TRP A 166 -5.01 -1.88 7.15
N LEU A 167 -5.61 -2.48 6.12
CA LEU A 167 -6.85 -2.00 5.52
C LEU A 167 -7.94 -3.08 5.52
N PRO A 168 -9.21 -2.73 5.81
CA PRO A 168 -10.33 -3.64 5.64
C PRO A 168 -10.62 -3.85 4.14
N GLY A 169 -11.26 -4.95 3.80
CA GLY A 169 -11.69 -5.22 2.43
C GLY A 169 -12.79 -6.27 2.35
N SER A 170 -13.00 -6.81 1.15
CA SER A 170 -14.00 -7.85 0.88
C SER A 170 -13.58 -9.26 1.35
N TYR A 171 -12.46 -9.38 2.07
CA TYR A 171 -11.83 -10.65 2.45
C TYR A 171 -12.77 -11.62 3.18
N ALA A 172 -13.57 -11.13 4.14
CA ALA A 172 -14.48 -11.97 4.89
C ALA A 172 -15.60 -12.54 4.00
N ILE A 173 -16.09 -11.75 3.05
CA ILE A 173 -17.05 -12.20 2.03
C ILE A 173 -16.39 -13.27 1.12
N ARG A 174 -15.19 -12.98 0.60
CA ARG A 174 -14.46 -13.90 -0.29
C ARG A 174 -14.09 -15.22 0.38
N ALA A 175 -13.82 -15.20 1.67
CA ALA A 175 -13.56 -16.39 2.48
C ALA A 175 -14.82 -17.19 2.85
N GLY A 176 -16.01 -16.77 2.39
CA GLY A 176 -17.27 -17.46 2.69
C GLY A 176 -17.66 -17.39 4.17
N LYS A 177 -17.19 -16.38 4.90
CA LYS A 177 -17.49 -16.21 6.34
C LYS A 177 -18.86 -15.59 6.59
N THR A 178 -19.62 -15.33 5.53
CA THR A 178 -20.94 -14.70 5.56
C THR A 178 -21.96 -15.58 4.87
N GLU A 179 -23.24 -15.35 5.13
CA GLU A 179 -24.32 -16.05 4.43
C GLU A 179 -24.46 -15.67 2.95
N MET A 180 -23.72 -14.64 2.51
CA MET A 180 -23.63 -14.26 1.09
C MET A 180 -23.01 -15.38 0.27
N LYS A 181 -23.77 -15.87 -0.72
CA LYS A 181 -23.35 -16.96 -1.61
C LYS A 181 -22.61 -16.48 -2.85
N GLU A 182 -22.77 -15.21 -3.20
CA GLU A 182 -22.16 -14.61 -4.38
C GLU A 182 -20.75 -14.09 -4.08
N THR A 183 -19.91 -14.00 -5.10
CA THR A 183 -18.58 -13.39 -4.98
C THR A 183 -18.70 -11.87 -4.81
N TRP A 184 -17.66 -11.22 -4.28
CA TRP A 184 -17.64 -9.76 -4.15
C TRP A 184 -17.93 -9.04 -5.48
N SER A 185 -17.33 -9.51 -6.57
CA SER A 185 -17.53 -8.93 -7.90
C SER A 185 -18.94 -9.17 -8.45
N ALA A 186 -19.61 -10.28 -8.10
CA ALA A 186 -21.01 -10.49 -8.42
C ALA A 186 -21.94 -9.59 -7.58
N LEU A 187 -21.69 -9.50 -6.26
CA LEU A 187 -22.45 -8.64 -5.33
C LEU A 187 -22.38 -7.16 -5.72
N ARG A 188 -21.24 -6.67 -6.23
CA ARG A 188 -21.14 -5.29 -6.74
C ARG A 188 -22.07 -5.02 -7.93
N VAL A 189 -22.52 -6.05 -8.64
CA VAL A 189 -23.48 -5.94 -9.75
C VAL A 189 -24.92 -6.15 -9.26
N SER A 190 -25.16 -7.19 -8.45
CA SER A 190 -26.51 -7.54 -7.96
C SER A 190 -27.00 -6.64 -6.82
N ASN A 191 -26.10 -6.20 -5.94
CA ASN A 191 -26.38 -5.45 -4.71
C ASN A 191 -25.37 -4.29 -4.49
N PRO A 192 -25.25 -3.33 -5.43
CA PRO A 192 -24.23 -2.28 -5.39
C PRO A 192 -24.33 -1.36 -4.15
N LYS A 193 -25.53 -0.97 -3.71
CA LYS A 193 -25.70 -0.12 -2.52
C LYS A 193 -25.37 -0.88 -1.25
N TRP A 194 -25.69 -2.17 -1.19
CA TRP A 194 -25.28 -3.00 -0.07
C TRP A 194 -23.75 -3.13 0.02
N CYS A 195 -23.05 -3.29 -1.11
CA CYS A 195 -21.57 -3.28 -1.11
C CYS A 195 -20.99 -1.96 -0.57
N VAL A 196 -21.61 -0.81 -0.91
CA VAL A 196 -21.24 0.50 -0.35
C VAL A 196 -21.49 0.55 1.15
N ASN A 197 -22.64 0.06 1.63
CA ASN A 197 -22.94 -0.01 3.07
C ASN A 197 -21.95 -0.90 3.81
N TYR A 198 -21.62 -2.08 3.26
CA TYR A 198 -20.62 -2.98 3.84
C TYR A 198 -19.27 -2.28 3.92
N ALA A 199 -18.80 -1.66 2.82
CA ALA A 199 -17.54 -0.94 2.78
C ALA A 199 -17.50 0.19 3.83
N ALA A 200 -18.53 1.05 3.87
CA ALA A 200 -18.68 2.14 4.83
C ALA A 200 -18.62 1.64 6.28
N SER A 201 -19.25 0.50 6.54
CA SER A 201 -19.33 -0.05 7.89
C SER A 201 -17.99 -0.61 8.34
N VAL A 202 -17.31 -1.40 7.49
CA VAL A 202 -16.01 -1.98 7.87
C VAL A 202 -14.93 -0.91 8.02
N VAL A 203 -14.92 0.13 7.18
CA VAL A 203 -13.93 1.22 7.32
C VAL A 203 -14.14 2.05 8.59
N LYS A 204 -15.38 2.12 9.11
CA LYS A 204 -15.63 2.78 10.40
C LYS A 204 -15.06 1.98 11.55
N VAL A 205 -15.25 0.67 11.53
CA VAL A 205 -14.86 -0.21 12.63
C VAL A 205 -13.35 -0.48 12.61
N ALA A 206 -12.79 -0.78 11.44
CA ALA A 206 -11.38 -1.10 11.28
C ALA A 206 -10.48 0.14 11.16
N GLY A 207 -11.03 1.27 10.68
CA GLY A 207 -10.26 2.41 10.22
C GLY A 207 -9.74 2.24 8.79
N GLY A 208 -9.23 3.33 8.23
CA GLY A 208 -8.66 3.38 6.89
C GLY A 208 -9.64 3.19 5.74
N GLN A 209 -9.09 3.14 4.53
CA GLN A 209 -9.82 2.97 3.28
C GLN A 209 -10.18 1.51 3.06
N PHE A 210 -11.26 1.29 2.31
CA PHE A 210 -11.60 -0.05 1.84
C PHE A 210 -10.62 -0.47 0.76
N HIS A 211 -9.98 -1.62 0.95
CA HIS A 211 -9.04 -2.20 0.01
C HIS A 211 -9.76 -3.13 -0.99
N ASP A 212 -9.58 -2.81 -2.26
CA ASP A 212 -10.00 -3.56 -3.45
C ASP A 212 -8.97 -3.31 -4.57
N THR A 213 -9.20 -3.80 -5.79
CA THR A 213 -8.35 -3.46 -6.94
C THR A 213 -8.21 -1.93 -7.10
N HIS A 214 -6.98 -1.42 -7.22
CA HIS A 214 -6.67 0.01 -7.23
C HIS A 214 -5.58 0.40 -8.25
N THR A 215 -5.79 0.01 -9.51
CA THR A 215 -4.92 0.35 -10.65
C THR A 215 -4.65 1.85 -10.82
N PHE A 216 -5.62 2.72 -10.53
CA PHE A 216 -5.43 4.16 -10.69
C PHE A 216 -4.48 4.75 -9.64
N TYR A 217 -4.58 4.27 -8.40
CA TYR A 217 -3.63 4.57 -7.32
C TYR A 217 -2.21 4.15 -7.73
N SER A 218 -2.05 2.88 -8.13
CA SER A 218 -0.77 2.31 -8.53
C SER A 218 -0.15 3.05 -9.72
N TRP A 219 -0.96 3.42 -10.72
CA TRP A 219 -0.50 4.23 -11.86
C TRP A 219 0.00 5.62 -11.44
N LYS A 220 -0.73 6.31 -10.57
CA LYS A 220 -0.33 7.65 -10.09
C LYS A 220 0.94 7.59 -9.26
N LEU A 221 1.10 6.55 -8.46
CA LEU A 221 2.31 6.36 -7.69
C LEU A 221 3.50 6.01 -8.59
N ARG A 222 3.33 5.14 -9.58
CA ARG A 222 4.33 4.87 -10.61
C ARG A 222 4.80 6.15 -11.30
N ALA A 223 3.87 7.01 -11.73
CA ALA A 223 4.22 8.28 -12.36
C ALA A 223 5.04 9.20 -11.44
N MET A 224 4.81 9.13 -10.12
CA MET A 224 5.62 9.84 -9.13
C MET A 224 7.03 9.23 -9.01
N LEU A 225 7.15 7.91 -8.99
CA LEU A 225 8.45 7.21 -8.96
C LEU A 225 9.26 7.49 -10.23
N ASP A 226 8.60 7.54 -11.39
CA ASP A 226 9.23 7.90 -12.67
C ASP A 226 9.81 9.32 -12.64
N LYS A 227 9.18 10.27 -11.94
CA LYS A 227 9.76 11.61 -11.74
C LYS A 227 11.07 11.58 -10.93
N LEU A 228 11.18 10.70 -9.94
CA LEU A 228 12.43 10.51 -9.20
C LEU A 228 13.51 9.93 -10.11
N ALA A 229 13.15 9.00 -10.99
CA ALA A 229 14.07 8.43 -11.97
C ALA A 229 14.59 9.48 -12.97
N LEU A 230 13.72 10.38 -13.45
CA LEU A 230 14.11 11.47 -14.35
C LEU A 230 15.20 12.36 -13.75
N ILE A 231 15.18 12.61 -12.44
CA ILE A 231 16.24 13.37 -11.76
C ILE A 231 17.60 12.66 -11.91
N PHE A 232 17.62 11.33 -11.78
CA PHE A 232 18.83 10.55 -11.97
C PHE A 232 19.29 10.51 -13.41
N PHE A 233 18.38 10.33 -14.37
CA PHE A 233 18.73 10.34 -15.79
C PHE A 233 19.41 11.66 -16.19
N SER A 234 18.83 12.81 -15.80
CA SER A 234 19.46 14.11 -16.05
C SER A 234 20.83 14.23 -15.37
N HIS A 235 20.98 13.70 -14.15
CA HIS A 235 22.27 13.73 -13.45
C HIS A 235 23.36 12.92 -14.17
N LEU A 236 23.02 11.78 -14.79
CA LEU A 236 24.00 10.92 -15.47
C LEU A 236 24.68 11.61 -16.67
N ASP A 237 23.95 12.48 -17.37
CA ASP A 237 24.48 13.27 -18.49
C ASP A 237 25.41 14.42 -18.04
N ASP A 238 25.22 14.93 -16.82
CA ASP A 238 25.97 16.09 -16.32
C ASP A 238 27.16 15.70 -15.40
N CYS A 239 27.11 14.53 -14.78
CA CYS A 239 28.06 14.13 -13.75
C CYS A 239 29.31 13.44 -14.32
N LYS A 240 30.45 14.15 -14.33
CA LYS A 240 31.74 13.61 -14.77
C LYS A 240 32.16 12.34 -14.03
N GLU A 241 31.92 12.27 -12.71
CA GLU A 241 32.24 11.10 -11.90
C GLU A 241 31.46 9.86 -12.35
N CYS A 242 30.20 10.01 -12.77
CA CYS A 242 29.40 8.91 -13.31
C CYS A 242 29.89 8.49 -14.70
N GLN A 243 30.24 9.45 -15.56
CA GLN A 243 30.70 9.19 -16.92
C GLN A 243 32.02 8.40 -16.98
N GLU A 244 32.88 8.55 -15.98
CA GLU A 244 34.15 7.82 -15.88
C GLU A 244 33.99 6.38 -15.37
N LYS A 245 32.80 6.02 -14.87
CA LYS A 245 32.50 4.69 -14.31
C LYS A 245 31.82 3.77 -15.32
N LYS A 246 32.09 2.47 -15.20
CA LYS A 246 31.37 1.41 -15.93
C LYS A 246 30.17 0.87 -15.14
N GLU A 247 30.31 0.85 -13.83
CA GLU A 247 29.26 0.43 -12.89
C GLU A 247 29.03 1.56 -11.88
N LEU A 248 27.79 1.75 -11.49
CA LEU A 248 27.40 2.74 -10.50
C LEU A 248 26.98 2.03 -9.22
N PRO A 249 27.35 2.52 -8.02
CA PRO A 249 26.65 2.11 -6.80
C PRO A 249 25.18 2.52 -6.89
N PRO A 250 24.25 1.92 -6.12
CA PRO A 250 22.86 2.35 -6.13
C PRO A 250 22.72 3.74 -5.49
N PRO A 251 21.70 4.53 -5.87
CA PRO A 251 21.50 5.87 -5.33
C PRO A 251 20.80 5.79 -3.97
N TYR A 252 21.54 5.53 -2.90
CA TYR A 252 20.98 5.22 -1.57
C TYR A 252 19.99 6.26 -1.02
N LEU A 253 20.16 7.54 -1.35
CA LEU A 253 19.25 8.63 -0.93
C LEU A 253 17.80 8.45 -1.42
N ILE A 254 17.57 7.62 -2.45
CA ILE A 254 16.22 7.30 -2.90
C ILE A 254 15.38 6.68 -1.78
N LYS A 255 16.01 5.96 -0.84
CA LYS A 255 15.32 5.32 0.26
C LYS A 255 14.59 6.32 1.14
N ASP A 256 15.23 7.43 1.49
CA ASP A 256 14.61 8.48 2.30
C ASP A 256 13.38 9.08 1.60
N ARG A 257 13.41 9.14 0.26
CA ARG A 257 12.27 9.58 -0.55
C ARG A 257 11.14 8.57 -0.57
N LEU A 258 11.44 7.28 -0.71
CA LEU A 258 10.44 6.23 -0.61
C LEU A 258 9.81 6.20 0.80
N TYR A 259 10.62 6.32 1.85
CA TYR A 259 10.12 6.43 3.23
C TYR A 259 9.25 7.67 3.42
N ALA A 260 9.63 8.83 2.87
CA ALA A 260 8.83 10.05 2.95
C ALA A 260 7.50 9.93 2.18
N ILE A 261 7.51 9.27 1.02
CA ILE A 261 6.28 8.98 0.24
C ILE A 261 5.36 8.08 1.06
N SER A 262 5.87 6.97 1.59
CA SER A 262 5.05 6.06 2.40
C SER A 262 4.52 6.77 3.64
N ALA A 263 5.36 7.50 4.38
CA ALA A 263 4.94 8.27 5.55
C ALA A 263 3.88 9.32 5.23
N HIS A 264 3.91 9.93 4.05
CA HIS A 264 2.88 10.87 3.60
C HIS A 264 1.56 10.18 3.24
N LEU A 265 1.61 9.04 2.57
CA LEU A 265 0.43 8.34 2.06
C LEU A 265 -0.29 7.50 3.13
N LYS A 266 0.44 6.94 4.09
CA LYS A 266 -0.15 6.19 5.23
C LYS A 266 -1.35 6.88 5.90
N PRO A 267 -1.23 8.12 6.40
CA PRO A 267 -2.35 8.80 7.04
C PRO A 267 -3.50 9.12 6.08
N ILE A 268 -3.26 9.18 4.77
CA ILE A 268 -4.32 9.36 3.76
C ILE A 268 -5.11 8.05 3.61
N LEU A 269 -4.41 6.92 3.57
CA LEU A 269 -5.01 5.58 3.52
C LEU A 269 -5.72 5.20 4.82
N GLN A 270 -5.23 5.66 5.98
CA GLN A 270 -5.80 5.35 7.30
C GLN A 270 -6.82 6.39 7.81
N GLY A 271 -6.91 7.54 7.15
CA GLY A 271 -7.70 8.69 7.60
C GLY A 271 -9.21 8.49 7.50
N HIS A 272 -9.95 9.39 8.15
CA HIS A 272 -11.42 9.44 8.07
C HIS A 272 -11.90 9.76 6.64
N PRO A 273 -13.06 9.24 6.19
CA PRO A 273 -13.57 9.44 4.83
C PRO A 273 -13.57 10.88 4.30
N ASN A 274 -13.91 11.86 5.16
CA ASN A 274 -13.87 13.28 4.81
C ASN A 274 -12.49 13.80 4.33
N ALA A 275 -11.40 13.10 4.66
CA ALA A 275 -10.05 13.45 4.24
C ALA A 275 -9.60 12.74 2.96
N TRP A 276 -10.36 11.75 2.48
CA TRP A 276 -10.01 10.98 1.30
C TRP A 276 -10.08 11.83 0.03
N LYS A 277 -9.13 11.59 -0.86
CA LYS A 277 -8.99 12.37 -2.10
C LYS A 277 -8.55 11.46 -3.22
N ASN A 278 -9.13 11.64 -4.39
CA ASN A 278 -8.59 11.11 -5.63
C ASN A 278 -7.21 11.78 -5.92
N PRO A 279 -6.17 11.04 -6.32
CA PRO A 279 -6.15 9.61 -6.69
C PRO A 279 -5.77 8.63 -5.57
N TRP A 280 -5.66 9.12 -4.33
CA TRP A 280 -5.18 8.33 -3.21
C TRP A 280 -6.32 7.54 -2.56
N PHE A 281 -6.91 6.62 -3.35
CA PHE A 281 -8.01 5.77 -2.93
C PHE A 281 -7.75 4.30 -3.30
N ALA A 282 -7.79 3.39 -2.33
CA ALA A 282 -7.43 1.97 -2.47
C ALA A 282 -8.57 1.06 -2.97
N SER A 283 -9.54 1.62 -3.71
CA SER A 283 -10.61 0.84 -4.37
C SER A 283 -11.11 1.57 -5.61
N ASP A 284 -10.62 1.18 -6.80
CA ASP A 284 -11.12 1.75 -8.07
C ASP A 284 -12.58 1.39 -8.31
N LYS A 285 -12.97 0.20 -7.86
CA LYS A 285 -14.26 -0.43 -8.15
C LYS A 285 -15.44 0.12 -7.36
N LEU A 286 -15.18 0.74 -6.22
CA LEU A 286 -16.19 1.45 -5.42
C LEU A 286 -16.04 2.96 -5.52
N ARG A 287 -15.04 3.45 -6.27
CA ARG A 287 -14.67 4.86 -6.26
C ARG A 287 -15.84 5.73 -6.70
N ASP A 288 -16.52 5.36 -7.77
CA ASP A 288 -17.53 6.21 -8.39
C ASP A 288 -18.85 6.17 -7.58
N GLU A 289 -19.06 5.12 -6.77
CA GLU A 289 -20.16 4.99 -5.82
C GLU A 289 -19.89 5.73 -4.49
N ILE A 290 -18.63 5.71 -4.04
CA ILE A 290 -18.20 6.35 -2.79
C ILE A 290 -17.99 7.85 -2.97
N PHE A 291 -17.62 8.32 -4.17
CA PHE A 291 -17.37 9.73 -4.42
C PHE A 291 -18.46 10.38 -5.28
N SER A 292 -18.97 11.52 -4.82
CA SER A 292 -19.72 12.47 -5.66
C SER A 292 -18.78 13.62 -6.04
N GLY A 293 -18.16 13.51 -7.21
CA GLY A 293 -17.11 14.43 -7.65
C GLY A 293 -15.85 14.29 -6.79
N SER A 294 -15.47 15.35 -6.07
CA SER A 294 -14.26 15.37 -5.22
C SER A 294 -14.51 15.07 -3.75
N LYS A 295 -15.75 14.75 -3.37
CA LYS A 295 -16.17 14.51 -1.98
C LYS A 295 -16.76 13.11 -1.85
N VAL A 296 -16.62 12.52 -0.68
CA VAL A 296 -17.36 11.30 -0.33
C VAL A 296 -18.86 11.59 -0.37
N SER A 297 -19.64 10.66 -0.93
CA SER A 297 -21.09 10.79 -1.12
C SER A 297 -21.81 10.79 0.23
N THR A 298 -22.98 11.45 0.27
CA THR A 298 -23.83 11.46 1.46
C THR A 298 -24.26 10.05 1.84
N ASP A 299 -24.65 9.22 0.87
CA ASP A 299 -25.07 7.84 1.08
C ASP A 299 -23.98 7.01 1.80
N PHE A 300 -22.71 7.14 1.39
CA PHE A 300 -21.61 6.48 2.09
C PHE A 300 -21.43 7.00 3.51
N MET A 301 -21.51 8.32 3.71
CA MET A 301 -21.37 8.94 5.04
C MET A 301 -22.52 8.58 5.98
N ASP A 302 -23.74 8.41 5.46
CA ASP A 302 -24.91 7.98 6.24
C ASP A 302 -24.75 6.52 6.68
N ALA A 303 -24.34 5.64 5.76
CA ALA A 303 -24.02 4.24 6.10
C ALA A 303 -22.85 4.16 7.11
N TYR A 304 -21.80 4.96 6.90
CA TYR A 304 -20.70 5.11 7.85
C TYR A 304 -21.24 5.57 9.22
N ALA A 305 -22.09 6.59 9.28
CA ALA A 305 -22.64 7.08 10.54
C ALA A 305 -23.48 6.02 11.28
N ALA A 306 -24.27 5.23 10.56
CA ALA A 306 -25.11 4.17 11.12
C ALA A 306 -24.31 2.94 11.62
N ALA A 307 -23.16 2.66 11.01
CA ALA A 307 -22.34 1.51 11.38
C ALA A 307 -21.79 1.60 12.81
N HIS A 308 -21.72 0.46 13.49
CA HIS A 308 -21.13 0.35 14.82
C HIS A 308 -20.60 -1.06 15.05
N LYS A 309 -19.66 -1.17 16.00
CA LYS A 309 -19.08 -2.45 16.38
C LYS A 309 -19.89 -3.09 17.50
N TYR A 310 -19.95 -4.42 17.51
CA TYR A 310 -20.50 -5.18 18.62
C TYR A 310 -19.72 -6.50 18.79
N LEU A 311 -19.75 -7.08 19.99
CA LEU A 311 -19.09 -8.36 20.25
C LEU A 311 -19.99 -9.50 19.77
N LYS A 312 -19.42 -10.47 19.05
CA LYS A 312 -20.11 -11.72 18.75
C LYS A 312 -20.47 -12.38 20.09
N ARG A 313 -21.77 -12.50 20.38
CA ARG A 313 -22.21 -13.27 21.55
C ARG A 313 -21.71 -14.70 21.39
N GLY A 314 -21.24 -15.30 22.48
CA GLY A 314 -20.94 -16.73 22.49
C GLY A 314 -22.22 -17.51 22.20
N ALA A 315 -22.12 -18.61 21.47
CA ALA A 315 -23.28 -19.44 21.10
C ALA A 315 -24.07 -19.98 22.31
N GLU A 316 -23.55 -19.84 23.53
CA GLU A 316 -24.19 -20.28 24.78
C GLU A 316 -25.25 -19.29 25.31
N ASP A 317 -25.27 -18.04 24.84
CA ASP A 317 -26.21 -17.01 25.34
C ASP A 317 -27.57 -16.98 24.58
N ASP A 318 -27.71 -17.73 23.48
CA ASP A 318 -28.95 -17.80 22.69
C ASP A 318 -30.00 -18.77 23.27
N HIS A 319 -29.76 -19.29 24.47
CA HIS A 319 -30.68 -20.14 25.24
C HIS A 319 -31.20 -19.48 26.53
N ALA A 320 -30.97 -18.19 26.73
CA ALA A 320 -31.66 -17.47 27.81
C ALA A 320 -33.17 -17.40 27.48
N PRO A 321 -34.06 -17.97 28.31
CA PRO A 321 -35.49 -17.92 28.08
C PRO A 321 -35.98 -16.47 28.11
N ALA A 322 -36.87 -16.15 27.17
CA ALA A 322 -37.56 -14.87 27.04
C ALA A 322 -38.42 -14.52 28.27
#